data_AF-A0A318ARI7-F1
#
_entry.id   AF-A0A318ARI7-F1
#
_cell.length_a   1.000
_cell.length_b   1.000
_cell.length_c   1.000
_cell.angle_alpha   90.00
_cell.angle_beta   90.00
_cell.angle_gamma   90.00
#
_symmetry.space_group_name_H-M   'P 1'
#
loop_
_entity.id
_entity.type
_entity.pdbx_description
1 polymer ?
#
loop_
_entity_poly.entity_id
_entity_poly.type
_entity_poly.pdbx_seq_one_letter_code
_entity_poly.pdbx_strand_id
1 'polypeptide(L)'
;MSYLKNTGFADRITAQQEAKKAMLAKFKPKAAVQDPDFDKRDEQRAAELEAVRVARAEAKEIARLEALARQEEIAAVKRAERKERKAVEAAEQRVRKEEKAAAREELKALGRNSKASRAHQWAHLIG
;
A
#
# COMPACT_ATOMS: atom_id res chain seq x y z
N MET A 1 -0.21 54.98 -72.01
CA MET A 1 -0.14 53.60 -71.45
C MET A 1 0.79 52.82 -72.36
N SER A 2 1.88 52.21 -71.93
CA SER A 2 2.06 51.33 -70.78
C SER A 2 3.49 51.46 -70.22
N TYR A 3 3.60 51.66 -68.91
CA TYR A 3 4.86 51.78 -68.18
C TYR A 3 5.14 50.48 -67.40
N LEU A 4 5.19 49.33 -68.06
CA LEU A 4 5.55 48.07 -67.41
C LEU A 4 6.85 47.52 -67.99
N LYS A 5 7.97 47.89 -67.36
CA LYS A 5 9.26 47.25 -67.57
C LYS A 5 9.20 45.80 -67.05
N ASN A 6 9.87 44.87 -67.73
CA ASN A 6 10.02 43.46 -67.34
C ASN A 6 8.74 42.59 -67.45
N THR A 7 8.00 42.69 -68.55
CA THR A 7 6.78 41.89 -68.79
C THR A 7 6.97 40.77 -69.83
N GLY A 8 8.18 40.59 -70.35
CA GLY A 8 8.52 39.51 -71.28
C GLY A 8 8.49 38.13 -70.63
N PHE A 9 8.29 37.08 -71.43
CA PHE A 9 8.34 35.70 -70.93
C PHE A 9 9.72 35.34 -70.39
N ALA A 10 10.79 35.77 -71.06
CA ALA A 10 12.17 35.59 -70.59
C ALA A 10 12.41 36.29 -69.25
N ASP A 11 11.91 37.52 -69.08
CA ASP A 11 12.04 38.29 -67.83
C ASP A 11 11.31 37.62 -66.65
N ARG A 12 10.17 36.96 -66.90
CA ARG A 12 9.46 36.20 -65.87
C ARG A 12 10.25 34.97 -65.43
N ILE A 13 10.92 34.29 -66.36
CA ILE A 13 11.73 33.10 -66.03
C ILE A 13 12.96 33.53 -65.20
N THR A 14 13.65 34.59 -65.59
CA THR A 14 14.82 35.08 -64.85
C THR A 14 14.43 35.54 -63.45
N ALA A 15 13.35 36.31 -63.31
CA ALA A 15 12.84 36.73 -62.01
C ALA A 15 12.45 35.55 -61.10
N GLN A 16 11.85 34.49 -61.64
CA GLN A 16 11.52 33.29 -60.86
C GLN A 16 12.77 32.50 -60.43
N GLN A 17 13.78 32.41 -61.29
CA GLN A 17 15.05 31.76 -60.96
C GLN A 17 15.80 32.52 -59.87
N GLU A 18 15.85 33.86 -59.98
CA GLU A 18 16.44 34.74 -58.97
C GLU A 18 15.69 34.66 -57.64
N ALA A 19 14.36 34.62 -57.67
CA ALA A 19 13.54 34.45 -56.47
C ALA A 19 13.78 33.09 -55.79
N LYS A 20 13.84 31.99 -56.56
CA LYS A 20 14.16 30.66 -56.03
C LYS A 20 15.55 30.61 -55.42
N LYS A 21 16.55 31.20 -56.10
CA LYS A 21 17.92 31.31 -55.59
C LYS A 21 17.97 32.13 -54.30
N ALA A 22 17.24 33.23 -54.22
CA ALA A 22 17.13 34.05 -53.03
C ALA A 22 16.41 33.34 -51.87
N MET A 23 15.40 32.51 -52.15
CA MET A 23 14.73 31.69 -51.13
C MET A 23 15.65 30.59 -50.59
N LEU A 24 16.35 29.87 -51.47
CA LEU A 24 17.30 28.83 -51.07
C LEU A 24 18.48 29.42 -50.26
N ALA A 25 18.93 30.63 -50.60
CA ALA A 25 19.96 31.32 -49.82
C ALA A 25 19.53 31.67 -48.38
N LYS A 26 18.22 31.72 -48.09
CA LYS A 26 17.68 31.91 -46.73
C LYS A 26 17.62 30.60 -45.94
N PHE A 27 17.61 29.45 -46.61
CA PHE A 27 17.66 28.13 -45.97
C PHE A 27 19.10 27.76 -45.59
N LYS A 28 19.68 28.50 -44.65
CA LYS A 28 20.95 28.14 -44.03
C LYS A 28 20.66 27.29 -42.78
N PRO A 29 21.37 26.16 -42.57
CA PRO A 29 21.24 25.42 -41.32
C PRO A 29 21.59 26.34 -40.17
N LYS A 30 20.75 26.37 -39.14
CA LYS A 30 21.07 27.07 -37.90
C LYS A 30 22.33 26.43 -37.33
N ALA A 31 23.30 27.26 -36.90
CA ALA A 31 24.51 26.75 -36.27
C ALA A 31 24.10 25.82 -35.11
N ALA A 32 24.75 24.65 -35.03
CA ALA A 32 24.54 23.74 -33.91
C ALA A 32 24.99 24.47 -32.63
N VAL A 33 24.02 24.93 -31.84
CA VAL A 33 24.29 25.52 -30.54
C VAL A 33 24.55 24.36 -29.58
N GLN A 34 25.80 24.18 -29.20
CA GLN A 34 26.16 23.29 -28.10
C GLN A 34 25.76 23.95 -26.79
N ASP A 35 25.22 23.17 -25.85
CA ASP A 35 24.91 23.68 -24.52
C ASP A 35 26.21 24.01 -23.78
N PRO A 36 26.44 25.29 -23.38
CA PRO A 36 27.63 25.68 -22.64
C PRO A 36 27.75 25.00 -21.26
N ASP A 37 26.64 24.45 -20.72
CA ASP A 37 26.60 23.78 -19.42
C ASP A 37 26.51 22.25 -19.54
N PHE A 38 26.87 21.67 -20.69
CA PHE A 38 26.80 20.23 -20.92
C PHE A 38 27.53 19.41 -19.84
N ASP A 39 28.71 19.85 -19.42
CA ASP A 39 29.52 19.18 -18.38
C ASP A 39 28.84 19.19 -17.00
N LYS A 40 28.03 20.21 -16.70
CA LYS A 40 27.31 20.32 -15.41
C LYS A 40 26.09 19.41 -15.32
N ARG A 41 25.60 18.90 -16.45
CA ARG A 41 24.44 18.00 -16.46
C ARG A 41 24.73 16.68 -15.76
N ASP A 42 25.96 16.20 -15.82
CA ASP A 42 26.36 14.96 -15.16
C ASP A 42 26.38 15.14 -13.65
N GLU A 43 26.87 16.28 -13.17
CA GLU A 43 26.84 16.65 -11.76
C GLU A 43 25.40 16.82 -11.25
N GLN A 44 24.53 17.47 -12.02
CA GLN A 44 23.11 17.62 -11.69
C GLN A 44 22.40 16.27 -11.63
N ARG A 45 22.61 15.39 -12.62
CA ARG A 45 22.04 14.03 -12.62
C ARG A 45 22.55 13.21 -11.44
N ALA A 46 23.83 13.33 -11.07
CA ALA A 46 24.38 12.66 -9.90
C ALA A 46 23.74 13.16 -8.60
N ALA A 47 23.57 14.47 -8.44
CA ALA A 47 22.90 15.06 -7.28
C ALA A 47 21.43 14.64 -7.18
N GLU A 48 20.71 14.63 -8.29
CA GLU A 48 19.32 14.15 -8.36
C GLU A 48 19.21 12.67 -8.00
N LEU A 49 20.13 11.84 -8.51
CA LEU A 49 20.16 10.42 -8.18
C LEU A 49 20.43 10.16 -6.70
N GLU A 50 21.33 10.92 -6.08
CA GLU A 50 21.58 10.84 -4.63
C GLU A 50 20.34 11.26 -3.83
N ALA A 51 19.66 12.34 -4.22
CA ALA A 51 18.41 12.75 -3.59
C ALA A 51 17.33 11.66 -3.70
N VAL A 52 17.21 11.00 -4.86
CA VAL A 52 16.30 9.87 -5.06
C VAL A 52 16.70 8.66 -4.21
N ARG A 53 18.00 8.38 -4.05
CA ARG A 53 18.48 7.30 -3.18
C ARG A 53 18.14 7.54 -1.73
N VAL A 54 18.34 8.77 -1.24
CA VAL A 54 17.98 9.18 0.12
C VAL A 54 16.48 9.04 0.35
N ALA A 55 15.66 9.61 -0.54
CA ALA A 55 14.19 9.52 -0.43
C ALA A 55 13.69 8.06 -0.45
N ARG A 56 14.31 7.19 -1.25
CA ARG A 56 13.98 5.75 -1.28
C ARG A 56 14.41 5.04 0.01
N ALA A 57 15.55 5.41 0.58
CA ALA A 57 16.00 4.84 1.85
C ALA A 57 15.06 5.22 2.99
N GLU A 58 14.66 6.49 3.08
CA GLU A 58 13.69 6.98 4.06
C GLU A 58 12.34 6.27 3.92
N ALA A 59 11.79 6.19 2.69
CA ALA A 59 10.54 5.47 2.44
C ALA A 59 10.61 3.99 2.84
N LYS A 60 11.77 3.35 2.63
CA LYS A 60 11.98 1.95 3.01
C LYS A 60 12.01 1.76 4.52
N GLU A 61 12.65 2.66 5.26
CA GLU A 61 12.67 2.62 6.73
C GLU A 61 11.28 2.89 7.32
N ILE A 62 10.52 3.84 6.77
CA ILE A 62 9.12 4.07 7.18
C ILE A 62 8.29 2.81 6.96
N ALA A 63 8.37 2.21 5.77
CA ALA A 63 7.65 0.97 5.46
C ALA A 63 8.04 -0.20 6.38
N ARG A 64 9.32 -0.27 6.79
CA ARG A 64 9.80 -1.27 7.74
C ARG A 64 9.20 -1.06 9.12
N LEU A 65 9.17 0.17 9.62
CA LEU A 65 8.59 0.51 10.92
C LEU A 65 7.07 0.25 10.93
N GLU A 66 6.36 0.62 9.87
CA GLU A 66 4.93 0.32 9.73
C GLU A 66 4.65 -1.19 9.72
N ALA A 67 5.48 -1.97 9.02
CA ALA A 67 5.33 -3.41 8.98
C ALA A 67 5.55 -4.04 10.37
N LEU A 68 6.52 -3.55 11.13
CA LEU A 68 6.77 -3.98 12.51
C LEU A 68 5.59 -3.62 13.42
N ALA A 69 5.10 -2.37 13.34
CA ALA A 69 3.94 -1.93 14.13
C ALA A 69 2.69 -2.78 13.85
N ARG A 70 2.39 -3.08 12.58
CA ARG A 70 1.27 -3.96 12.20
C ARG A 70 1.45 -5.38 12.76
N GLN A 71 2.67 -5.92 12.75
CA GLN A 71 2.93 -7.24 13.33
C GLN A 71 2.73 -7.25 14.85
N GLU A 72 3.15 -6.18 15.53
CA GLU A 72 2.95 -6.02 16.97
C GLU A 72 1.47 -5.89 17.34
N GLU A 73 0.69 -5.12 16.59
CA GLU A 73 -0.76 -5.00 16.75
C GLU A 73 -1.46 -6.36 16.59
N ILE A 74 -1.15 -7.08 15.51
CA ILE A 74 -1.71 -8.43 15.27
C ILE A 74 -1.34 -9.37 16.43
N ALA A 75 -0.09 -9.31 16.91
CA ALA A 75 0.35 -10.12 18.03
C ALA A 75 -0.33 -9.70 19.35
N ALA A 76 -0.62 -8.42 19.56
CA ALA A 76 -1.35 -7.91 20.72
C ALA A 76 -2.81 -8.40 20.72
N VAL A 77 -3.50 -8.29 19.57
CA VAL A 77 -4.87 -8.80 19.40
C VAL A 77 -4.91 -10.31 19.68
N LYS A 78 -4.01 -11.10 19.08
CA LYS A 78 -3.94 -12.55 19.33
C LYS A 78 -3.67 -12.88 20.81
N ARG A 79 -2.90 -12.06 21.52
CA ARG A 79 -2.67 -12.24 22.97
C ARG A 79 -3.92 -11.90 23.77
N ALA A 80 -4.65 -10.85 23.40
CA ALA A 80 -5.92 -10.48 24.03
C ALA A 80 -6.97 -11.58 23.85
N GLU A 81 -7.19 -12.04 22.62
CA GLU A 81 -8.14 -13.14 22.33
C GLU A 81 -7.82 -14.41 23.12
N ARG A 82 -6.54 -14.79 23.23
CA ARG A 82 -6.14 -15.96 24.05
C ARG A 82 -6.44 -15.75 25.53
N LYS A 83 -6.26 -14.54 26.06
CA LYS A 83 -6.60 -14.23 27.46
C LYS A 83 -8.09 -14.30 27.68
N GLU A 84 -8.89 -13.76 26.78
CA GLU A 84 -10.36 -13.81 26.85
C GLU A 84 -10.86 -15.25 26.79
N ARG A 85 -10.40 -16.06 25.82
CA ARG A 85 -10.76 -17.48 25.74
C ARG A 85 -10.43 -18.24 27.02
N LYS A 86 -9.23 -18.03 27.58
CA LYS A 86 -8.83 -18.66 28.85
C LYS A 86 -9.66 -18.17 30.03
N ALA A 87 -10.06 -16.90 30.05
CA ALA A 87 -10.89 -16.36 31.10
C ALA A 87 -12.30 -16.97 31.06
N VAL A 88 -12.87 -17.11 29.87
CA VAL A 88 -14.17 -17.78 29.64
C VAL A 88 -14.10 -19.25 30.06
N GLU A 89 -13.10 -19.99 29.58
CA GLU A 89 -12.92 -21.40 29.94
C GLU A 89 -12.72 -21.58 31.47
N ALA A 90 -11.93 -20.70 32.10
CA ALA A 90 -11.74 -20.74 33.55
C ALA A 90 -13.04 -20.42 34.31
N ALA A 91 -13.86 -19.51 33.82
CA ALA A 91 -15.17 -19.20 34.40
C ALA A 91 -16.13 -20.39 34.25
N GLU A 92 -16.23 -20.99 33.06
CA GLU A 92 -17.05 -22.18 32.82
C GLU A 92 -16.63 -23.36 33.71
N GLN A 93 -15.34 -23.59 33.88
CA GLN A 93 -14.84 -24.64 34.76
C GLN A 93 -15.14 -24.37 36.24
N ARG A 94 -15.17 -23.10 36.68
CA ARG A 94 -15.60 -22.73 38.03
C ARG A 94 -17.07 -23.01 38.24
N VAL A 95 -17.93 -22.56 37.32
CA VAL A 95 -19.37 -22.84 37.34
C VAL A 95 -19.62 -24.35 37.40
N ARG A 96 -18.98 -25.13 36.52
CA ARG A 96 -19.11 -26.60 36.52
C ARG A 96 -18.64 -27.26 37.82
N LYS A 97 -17.62 -26.70 38.49
CA LYS A 97 -17.16 -27.20 39.80
C LYS A 97 -18.17 -26.85 40.89
N GLU A 98 -18.72 -25.66 40.87
CA GLU A 98 -19.76 -25.20 41.80
C GLU A 98 -21.04 -26.01 41.65
N GLU A 99 -21.51 -26.26 40.42
CA GLU A 99 -22.64 -27.15 40.12
C GLU A 99 -22.39 -28.58 40.63
N LYS A 100 -21.20 -29.14 40.40
CA LYS A 100 -20.83 -30.46 40.92
C LYS A 100 -20.76 -30.49 42.45
N ALA A 101 -20.28 -29.41 43.07
CA ALA A 101 -20.23 -29.30 44.52
C ALA A 101 -21.64 -29.21 45.10
N ALA A 102 -22.51 -28.40 44.50
CA ALA A 102 -23.93 -28.30 44.86
C ALA A 102 -24.65 -29.64 44.72
N ALA A 103 -24.48 -30.34 43.59
CA ALA A 103 -25.06 -31.67 43.39
C ALA A 103 -24.54 -32.70 44.40
N ARG A 104 -23.26 -32.62 44.81
CA ARG A 104 -22.71 -33.50 45.86
C ARG A 104 -23.29 -33.19 47.23
N GLU A 105 -23.45 -31.90 47.58
CA GLU A 105 -24.07 -31.50 48.83
C GLU A 105 -25.56 -31.89 48.86
N GLU A 106 -26.29 -31.74 47.76
CA GLU A 106 -27.67 -32.20 47.62
C GLU A 106 -27.77 -33.72 47.84
N LEU A 107 -26.88 -34.51 47.21
CA LEU A 107 -26.82 -35.95 47.43
C LEU A 107 -26.46 -36.33 48.88
N LYS A 108 -25.57 -35.57 49.54
CA LYS A 108 -25.26 -35.77 50.97
C LYS A 108 -26.48 -35.46 51.84
N ALA A 109 -27.18 -34.38 51.56
CA ALA A 109 -28.39 -33.97 52.28
C ALA A 109 -29.53 -35.00 52.15
N LEU A 110 -29.66 -35.62 50.97
CA LEU A 110 -30.62 -36.69 50.72
C LEU A 110 -30.27 -38.01 51.44
N GLY A 111 -29.00 -38.22 51.84
CA GLY A 111 -28.54 -39.41 52.55
C GLY A 111 -28.41 -40.67 51.66
N ARG A 112 -27.32 -41.44 51.83
CA ARG A 112 -26.85 -42.49 50.91
C ARG A 112 -27.85 -43.63 50.61
N ASN A 113 -28.83 -43.86 51.49
CA ASN A 113 -29.77 -45.00 51.39
C ASN A 113 -31.25 -44.58 51.49
N SER A 114 -31.55 -43.27 51.37
CA SER A 114 -32.93 -42.81 51.51
C SER A 114 -33.76 -43.11 50.26
N LYS A 115 -35.09 -43.11 50.41
CA LYS A 115 -36.02 -43.21 49.27
C LYS A 115 -35.83 -42.03 48.31
N ALA A 116 -35.49 -40.86 48.84
CA ALA A 116 -35.25 -39.64 48.06
C ALA A 116 -33.94 -39.70 47.26
N SER A 117 -32.88 -40.30 47.81
CA SER A 117 -31.61 -40.55 47.10
C SER A 117 -31.80 -41.51 45.91
N ARG A 118 -32.60 -42.57 46.08
CA ARG A 118 -32.93 -43.51 45.00
C ARG A 118 -33.76 -42.85 43.89
N ALA A 119 -34.73 -42.00 44.25
CA ALA A 119 -35.51 -41.24 43.28
C ALA A 119 -34.64 -40.27 42.46
N HIS A 120 -33.71 -39.57 43.11
CA HIS A 120 -32.75 -38.69 42.44
C HIS A 120 -31.82 -39.45 41.48
N GLN A 121 -31.35 -40.65 41.85
CA GLN A 121 -30.54 -41.50 40.96
C GLN A 121 -31.33 -41.97 39.72
N TRP A 122 -32.59 -42.38 39.90
CA TRP A 122 -33.45 -42.77 38.78
C TRP A 122 -33.77 -41.61 37.85
N ALA A 123 -34.03 -40.41 38.39
CA ALA A 123 -34.26 -39.21 37.60
C ALA A 123 -33.02 -38.80 36.77
N HIS A 124 -31.81 -38.93 37.33
CA HIS A 124 -30.56 -38.65 36.63
C HIS A 124 -30.21 -39.68 35.55
N LEU A 125 -30.78 -40.90 35.60
CA LEU A 125 -30.53 -41.95 34.60
C LEU A 125 -31.46 -41.85 33.38
N ILE A 126 -32.58 -41.14 33.51
CA ILE A 126 -33.64 -41.05 32.49
C ILE A 126 -33.57 -39.74 31.70
N GLY A 127 -33.00 -38.67 32.27
CA GLY A 127 -32.72 -37.40 31.58
C GLY A 127 -31.28 -37.27 31.14
#